data_AF-W9DMF2-F1
#
_entry.id   AF-W9DMF2-F1
#
_cell.length_a   1.000
_cell.length_b   1.000
_cell.length_c   1.000
_cell.angle_alpha   90.00
_cell.angle_beta   90.00
_cell.angle_gamma   90.00
#
_symmetry.space_group_name_H-M   'P 1'
#
loop_
_entity.id
_entity.type
_entity.pdbx_description
1 polymer ?
#
loop_
_entity_poly.entity_id
_entity_poly.type
_entity_poly.pdbx_seq_one_letter_code
_entity_poly.pdbx_strand_id
1 'polypeptide(L)'
;MKNVISKSFEIKDYMLDNTVMNGFWMNLIDREKLTTEVVYSPSGVEGFSSEDTERLVTEITKKCDDFKSKLAENINCEVVFKDFGDLKYKANAGELQFNSKELDEIRVVYRFCVGYHI
;
A
#
# COMPACT_ATOMS: atom_id res chain seq x y z
N MET A 1 -12.48 18.03 -15.66
CA MET A 1 -11.74 17.15 -14.73
C MET A 1 -10.76 16.31 -15.53
N LYS A 2 -9.52 16.11 -15.05
CA LYS A 2 -8.55 15.25 -15.73
C LYS A 2 -8.74 13.82 -15.23
N ASN A 3 -9.26 12.95 -16.09
CA ASN A 3 -9.48 11.52 -15.80
C ASN A 3 -8.20 10.71 -16.04
N VAL A 4 -7.07 11.21 -15.53
CA VAL A 4 -5.76 10.57 -15.72
C VAL A 4 -4.94 10.67 -14.44
N ILE A 5 -4.16 9.64 -14.14
CA ILE A 5 -3.20 9.66 -13.05
C ILE A 5 -1.96 10.44 -13.53
N SER A 6 -1.80 11.68 -13.09
CA SER A 6 -0.66 12.54 -13.48
C SER A 6 0.41 12.69 -12.38
N LYS A 7 0.16 12.18 -11.18
CA LYS A 7 1.11 12.20 -10.07
C LYS A 7 1.80 10.84 -10.00
N SER A 8 3.13 10.87 -10.06
CA SER A 8 3.97 9.68 -9.83
C SER A 8 4.44 9.69 -8.38
N PHE A 9 4.48 8.52 -7.76
CA PHE A 9 5.16 8.29 -6.49
C PHE A 9 6.49 7.59 -6.77
N GLU A 10 7.52 7.97 -6.05
CA GLU A 10 8.85 7.37 -6.13
C GLU A 10 8.99 6.28 -5.07
N ILE A 11 9.99 5.41 -5.23
CA ILE A 11 10.29 4.34 -4.26
C ILE A 11 10.40 4.85 -2.81
N LYS A 12 10.97 6.05 -2.62
CA LYS A 12 11.10 6.71 -1.31
C LYS A 12 9.76 6.98 -0.65
N ASP A 13 8.73 7.24 -1.46
CA ASP A 13 7.38 7.50 -0.99
C ASP A 13 6.73 6.23 -0.47
N TYR A 14 7.30 5.04 -0.68
CA TYR A 14 6.79 3.75 -0.17
C TYR A 14 7.62 3.19 1.00
N MET A 15 8.75 3.81 1.35
CA MET A 15 9.60 3.34 2.45
C MET A 15 8.89 3.46 3.81
N LEU A 16 9.19 2.52 4.70
CA LEU A 16 8.68 2.47 6.07
C LEU A 16 9.86 2.25 7.03
N ASP A 17 9.78 2.84 8.21
CA ASP A 17 10.85 2.75 9.21
C ASP A 17 11.03 1.30 9.66
N ASN A 18 12.26 0.93 10.05
CA ASN A 18 12.62 -0.44 10.45
C ASN A 18 12.35 -1.53 9.39
N THR A 19 12.17 -1.15 8.12
CA THR A 19 12.03 -2.09 7.01
C THR A 19 13.06 -1.87 5.92
N VAL A 20 13.33 -2.93 5.16
CA VAL A 20 14.02 -2.90 3.88
C VAL A 20 13.03 -3.29 2.79
N MET A 21 13.13 -2.64 1.64
CA MET A 21 12.28 -2.95 0.49
C MET A 21 12.99 -3.99 -0.39
N ASN A 22 12.58 -5.24 -0.27
CA ASN A 22 13.15 -6.37 -1.02
C ASN A 22 12.55 -6.52 -2.42
N GLY A 23 11.43 -5.84 -2.69
CA GLY A 23 10.78 -5.85 -3.99
C GLY A 23 9.99 -4.56 -4.23
N PHE A 24 10.11 -4.01 -5.43
CA PHE A 24 9.36 -2.82 -5.87
C PHE A 24 9.06 -2.94 -7.36
N TRP A 25 7.78 -3.05 -7.70
CA TRP A 25 7.32 -3.11 -9.09
C TRP A 25 6.14 -2.18 -9.31
N MET A 26 6.35 -1.17 -10.17
CA MET A 26 5.29 -0.26 -10.57
C MET A 26 4.81 -0.63 -11.97
N ASN A 27 3.50 -0.79 -12.13
CA ASN A 27 2.86 -1.16 -13.39
C ASN A 27 1.70 -0.20 -13.70
N LEU A 28 1.86 0.58 -14.77
CA LEU A 28 0.79 1.40 -15.33
C LEU A 28 0.00 0.53 -16.30
N ILE A 29 -1.15 0.04 -15.87
CA ILE A 29 -2.00 -0.85 -16.67
C ILE A 29 -2.62 -0.06 -17.82
N ASP A 30 -3.13 1.14 -17.52
CA ASP A 30 -3.65 2.10 -18.48
C ASP A 30 -3.59 3.52 -17.86
N ARG A 31 -4.16 4.52 -18.52
CA ARG A 31 -4.13 5.92 -18.05
C ARG A 31 -4.94 6.16 -16.77
N GLU A 32 -5.77 5.20 -16.38
CA GLU A 32 -6.72 5.28 -15.28
C GLU A 32 -6.33 4.36 -14.11
N LYS A 33 -5.41 3.42 -14.33
CA LYS A 33 -5.02 2.41 -13.35
C LYS A 33 -3.51 2.24 -13.24
N LEU A 34 -2.99 2.53 -12.06
CA LEU A 34 -1.60 2.31 -11.66
C LEU A 34 -1.56 1.35 -10.48
N THR A 35 -0.66 0.38 -10.50
CA THR A 35 -0.42 -0.52 -9.37
C THR A 35 1.04 -0.54 -8.98
N THR A 36 1.32 -0.53 -7.68
CA THR A 36 2.68 -0.64 -7.14
C THR A 36 2.73 -1.79 -6.16
N GLU A 37 3.47 -2.84 -6.50
CA GLU A 37 3.78 -3.95 -5.62
C GLU A 37 5.04 -3.65 -4.82
N VAL A 38 4.98 -3.89 -3.52
CA VAL A 38 6.06 -3.65 -2.57
C VAL A 38 6.19 -4.86 -1.65
N VAL A 39 7.43 -5.30 -1.42
CA VAL A 39 7.77 -6.35 -0.46
C VAL A 39 8.63 -5.73 0.63
N TYR A 40 8.11 -5.73 1.86
CA TYR A 40 8.80 -5.25 3.05
C TYR A 40 9.37 -6.43 3.83
N SER A 41 10.63 -6.31 4.24
CA SER A 41 11.27 -7.22 5.18
C SER A 41 11.82 -6.42 6.36
N PRO A 42 11.96 -7.02 7.55
CA PRO A 42 12.47 -6.30 8.71
C PRO A 42 13.94 -5.91 8.52
N SER A 43 14.32 -4.75 9.06
CA SER A 43 15.71 -4.30 9.05
C SER A 43 16.49 -4.95 10.20
N GLY A 44 17.37 -5.90 9.88
CA GLY A 44 18.36 -6.44 10.83
C GLY A 44 17.90 -7.60 11.70
N VAL A 45 16.74 -8.20 11.41
CA VAL A 45 16.26 -9.46 12.00
C VAL A 45 15.69 -10.37 10.90
N GLU A 46 15.39 -11.63 11.22
CA GLU A 46 14.99 -12.65 10.23
C GLU A 46 13.51 -12.57 9.82
N GLY A 47 12.64 -11.99 10.65
CA GLY A 47 11.19 -11.90 10.38
C GLY A 47 10.49 -10.88 11.29
N PHE A 48 9.27 -10.52 10.94
CA PHE A 48 8.39 -9.69 11.76
C PHE A 48 7.75 -10.53 12.85
N SER A 49 7.81 -10.04 14.08
CA SER A 49 6.95 -10.53 15.15
C SER A 49 5.47 -10.23 14.84
N SER A 50 4.55 -10.85 15.58
CA SER A 50 3.13 -10.50 15.48
C SER A 50 2.87 -9.02 15.81
N GLU A 51 3.62 -8.44 16.75
CA GLU A 51 3.50 -7.01 17.10
C GLU A 51 4.05 -6.10 15.97
N ASP A 52 5.21 -6.45 15.40
CA ASP A 52 5.78 -5.71 14.29
C ASP A 52 4.88 -5.76 13.05
N THR A 53 4.28 -6.92 12.80
CA THR A 53 3.30 -7.11 11.72
C THR A 53 2.09 -6.19 11.92
N GLU A 54 1.60 -6.07 13.15
CA GLU A 54 0.45 -5.22 13.45
C GLU A 54 0.77 -3.73 13.24
N ARG A 55 1.93 -3.30 13.72
CA ARG A 55 2.45 -1.96 13.48
C ARG A 55 2.61 -1.69 11.99
N LEU A 56 3.21 -2.61 11.25
CA LEU A 56 3.52 -2.42 9.84
C LEU A 56 2.25 -2.35 8.97
N VAL A 57 1.25 -3.19 9.23
CA VAL A 57 -0.06 -3.10 8.57
C VAL A 57 -0.69 -1.73 8.81
N THR A 58 -0.64 -1.22 10.05
CA THR A 58 -1.15 0.11 10.41
C THR A 58 -0.38 1.24 9.71
N GLU A 59 0.93 1.12 9.54
CA GLU A 59 1.71 2.12 8.80
C GLU A 59 1.40 2.09 7.30
N ILE A 60 1.19 0.91 6.72
CA ILE A 60 0.80 0.74 5.31
C ILE A 60 -0.58 1.34 5.04
N THR A 61 -1.56 1.17 5.94
CA THR A 61 -2.88 1.81 5.79
C THR A 61 -2.78 3.33 5.88
N LYS A 62 -2.02 3.87 6.86
CA LYS A 62 -1.73 5.31 6.94
C LYS A 62 -1.03 5.84 5.69
N LYS A 63 -0.13 5.05 5.09
CA LYS A 63 0.52 5.39 3.82
C LYS A 63 -0.47 5.47 2.66
N CYS A 64 -1.41 4.53 2.60
CA CYS A 64 -2.50 4.54 1.63
C CYS A 64 -3.37 5.79 1.77
N ASP A 65 -3.66 6.21 3.01
CA ASP A 65 -4.39 7.46 3.31
C ASP A 65 -3.60 8.71 2.87
N ASP A 66 -2.31 8.76 3.19
CA ASP A 66 -1.40 9.83 2.77
C ASP A 66 -1.32 9.96 1.25
N PHE A 67 -1.21 8.83 0.52
CA PHE A 67 -1.26 8.84 -0.93
C PHE A 67 -2.58 9.41 -1.44
N LYS A 68 -3.72 8.98 -0.88
CA LYS A 68 -5.03 9.51 -1.26
C LYS A 68 -5.12 11.02 -1.03
N SER A 69 -4.60 11.54 0.08
CA SER A 69 -4.59 12.98 0.38
C SER A 69 -3.81 13.81 -0.65
N LYS A 70 -2.83 13.18 -1.31
CA LYS A 70 -1.94 13.77 -2.31
C LYS A 70 -2.46 13.65 -3.74
N LEU A 71 -3.53 12.88 -3.97
CA LEU A 71 -4.13 12.60 -5.27
C LEU A 71 -5.39 13.45 -5.49
N ALA A 72 -5.85 13.50 -6.75
CA ALA A 72 -7.12 14.12 -7.06
C ALA A 72 -8.28 13.38 -6.38
N GLU A 73 -9.36 14.10 -6.10
CA GLU A 73 -10.55 13.56 -5.41
C GLU A 73 -11.13 12.35 -6.14
N ASN A 74 -11.15 12.40 -7.48
CA ASN A 74 -11.63 11.33 -8.32
C ASN A 74 -10.66 10.14 -8.45
N ILE A 75 -9.51 10.10 -7.78
CA ILE A 75 -8.61 8.93 -7.82
C ILE A 75 -8.76 8.14 -6.53
N ASN A 76 -9.29 6.92 -6.62
CA ASN A 76 -9.35 5.99 -5.50
C ASN A 76 -7.97 5.40 -5.22
N CYS A 77 -7.67 5.21 -3.94
CA CYS A 77 -6.47 4.52 -3.48
C CYS A 77 -6.88 3.34 -2.60
N GLU A 78 -6.37 2.15 -2.92
CA GLU A 78 -6.51 0.95 -2.09
C GLU A 78 -5.15 0.26 -1.97
N VAL A 79 -4.95 -0.48 -0.88
CA VAL A 79 -3.80 -1.37 -0.70
C VAL A 79 -4.32 -2.78 -0.41
N VAL A 80 -3.71 -3.77 -1.06
CA VAL A 80 -4.05 -5.18 -0.92
C VAL A 80 -2.88 -5.89 -0.25
N PHE A 81 -3.14 -6.51 0.89
CA PHE A 81 -2.18 -7.31 1.65
C PHE A 81 -2.24 -8.77 1.21
N LYS A 82 -1.19 -9.25 0.56
CA LYS A 82 -1.15 -10.59 -0.04
C LYS A 82 -1.09 -11.69 1.01
N ASP A 83 -0.35 -11.45 2.09
CA ASP A 83 -0.11 -12.46 3.14
C ASP A 83 -1.30 -12.67 4.07
N PHE A 84 -2.36 -11.87 3.92
CA PHE A 84 -3.60 -11.95 4.67
C PHE A 84 -4.80 -12.34 3.79
N GLY A 85 -4.55 -13.17 2.76
CA GLY A 85 -5.62 -13.67 1.88
C GLY A 85 -6.22 -12.57 0.99
N ASP A 86 -5.36 -11.73 0.42
CA ASP A 86 -5.76 -10.56 -0.39
C ASP A 86 -6.67 -9.57 0.36
N LEU A 87 -6.44 -9.40 1.67
CA LEU A 87 -7.14 -8.41 2.48
C LEU A 87 -6.96 -7.01 1.90
N LYS A 88 -8.05 -6.25 1.80
CA LYS A 88 -8.03 -4.92 1.16
C LYS A 88 -8.33 -3.83 2.17
N TYR A 89 -7.54 -2.78 2.11
CA TYR A 89 -7.83 -1.51 2.77
C TYR A 89 -8.07 -0.44 1.69
N LYS A 90 -9.16 0.31 1.83
CA LYS A 90 -9.42 1.50 1.01
C LYS A 90 -9.05 2.73 1.82
N ALA A 91 -8.41 3.70 1.19
CA ALA A 91 -8.01 4.92 1.87
C ALA A 91 -9.22 5.60 2.56
N ASN A 92 -9.02 6.04 3.80
CA ASN A 92 -9.99 6.64 4.72
C ASN A 92 -11.13 5.72 5.16
N ALA A 93 -10.98 4.38 5.05
CA ALA A 93 -12.00 3.44 5.49
C ALA A 93 -12.00 3.20 7.03
N GLY A 94 -11.00 3.72 7.74
CA GLY A 94 -10.86 3.56 9.20
C GLY A 94 -9.92 2.41 9.57
N GLU A 95 -10.22 1.69 10.65
CA GLU A 95 -9.37 0.59 11.10
C GLU A 95 -9.57 -0.67 10.25
N LEU A 96 -8.46 -1.31 9.86
CA LEU A 96 -8.46 -2.59 9.17
C LEU A 96 -8.47 -3.72 10.21
N GLN A 97 -9.48 -4.58 10.16
CA GLN A 97 -9.56 -5.77 11.01
C GLN A 97 -8.80 -6.93 10.36
N PHE A 98 -7.80 -7.48 11.05
CA PHE A 98 -7.03 -8.64 10.62
C PHE A 98 -6.48 -9.41 11.82
N ASN A 99 -6.10 -10.66 11.60
CA ASN A 99 -5.41 -11.46 12.61
C ASN A 99 -3.90 -11.33 12.38
N SER A 100 -3.20 -10.66 13.30
CA SER A 100 -1.75 -10.56 13.23
C SER A 100 -1.08 -11.93 13.43
N LYS A 101 0.09 -12.10 12.81
CA LYS A 101 0.90 -13.32 12.82
C LYS A 101 2.34 -12.98 12.48
N GLU A 102 3.27 -13.87 12.81
CA GLU A 102 4.67 -13.73 12.39
C GLU A 102 4.81 -13.96 10.88
N LEU A 103 5.68 -13.19 10.24
CA LEU A 103 5.91 -13.20 8.80
C LEU A 103 7.37 -12.85 8.47
N ASP A 104 7.99 -13.59 7.55
CA ASP A 104 9.35 -13.27 7.07
C ASP A 104 9.37 -11.95 6.26
N GLU A 105 8.32 -11.73 5.46
CA GLU A 105 8.10 -10.54 4.66
C GLU A 105 6.60 -10.20 4.58
N ILE A 106 6.28 -8.94 4.30
CA ILE A 106 4.93 -8.49 3.98
C ILE A 106 4.90 -7.95 2.56
N ARG A 107 4.06 -8.55 1.72
CA ARG A 107 3.82 -8.16 0.34
C ARG A 107 2.49 -7.44 0.20
N VAL A 108 2.56 -6.24 -0.37
CA VAL A 108 1.38 -5.41 -0.62
C VAL A 108 1.32 -4.90 -2.04
N VAL A 109 0.11 -4.64 -2.51
CA VAL A 109 -0.13 -4.00 -3.81
C VAL A 109 -0.97 -2.76 -3.59
N TYR A 110 -0.36 -1.58 -3.72
CA TYR A 110 -1.08 -0.32 -3.82
C TYR A 110 -1.72 -0.21 -5.20
N ARG A 111 -2.94 0.31 -5.26
CA ARG A 111 -3.71 0.50 -6.49
C ARG A 111 -4.32 1.87 -6.48
N PHE A 112 -4.09 2.58 -7.58
CA PHE A 112 -4.64 3.90 -7.85
C PHE A 112 -5.54 3.77 -9.07
N CYS A 113 -6.82 4.11 -8.90
CA CYS A 113 -7.82 3.95 -9.96
C CYS A 113 -8.65 5.23 -10.10
N VAL A 114 -8.86 5.72 -11.31
CA VAL A 114 -9.81 6.81 -11.56
C VAL A 114 -11.23 6.30 -11.25
N GLY A 115 -11.91 6.99 -10.34
CA GLY A 115 -13.31 6.84 -9.99
C GLY A 115 -14.19 7.69 -10.90
N TYR A 116 -15.22 7.06 -11.44
CA TYR A 116 -16.27 7.73 -12.20
C TYR A 116 -17.44 8.01 -11.27
N HIS A 117 -17.75 9.29 -11.05
CA HIS A 117 -19.05 9.69 -10.54
C HIS A 117 -19.97 9.85 -11.76
N ILE A 118 -20.97 8.97 -11.87
CA ILE A 118 -22.06 9.09 -12.84
C ILE A 118 -23.13 9.98 -12.20
#